data_AF-A0A6I1FDX5-F1
#
_entry.id   AF-A0A6I1FDX5-F1
#
_cell.length_a   1.000
_cell.length_b   1.000
_cell.length_c   1.000
_cell.angle_alpha   90.00
_cell.angle_beta   90.00
_cell.angle_gamma   90.00
#
_symmetry.space_group_name_H-M   'P 1'
#
loop_
_entity.id
_entity.type
_entity.pdbx_description
1 polymer ?
#
loop_
_entity_poly.entity_id
_entity_poly.type
_entity_poly.pdbx_seq_one_letter_code
_entity_poly.pdbx_strand_id
1 'polypeptide(L)'
;MGTYINLSILTRNISKLEWEQIYEETLRLVDAFPFAGVAEREFFGYRLPVYVKAKENIAPERHWVISGDLKSKRFAETFTLYRDIIHYQSTQLESSQKDILFEEGQREIDVFNSKTQGYEYHLYILAIAMLIESRLPQQALVGGNIDYDQCVQAKQWADQYLSSPIDIPVRVDVDKLLSRGTHFKNEMDQIQFIKKWLIADQEEIYKTIYTRFSKATFTDWLCNELKTYSSPNQLGALKFLIYYLNIEADLNGLLDMVCKSENGPQFSDSEIIRAIARTWVCLPREKFTFLDAFAKVSGHPEVTERQFGTVMLDMMFAGREIKTYIPITEVAEILGDYLPDTASEIESLLKQEISKLEEQLLAFHNQIQPTLEISKASTEEKMYLADEDAFLYFDSNTIVLTDEQELTLKAIAYSIKTFLNREGEGVLKGFLSVPLEKLKLILAAFVYEKYNMILTELAWQWIDKTDDPQMVKTLLVKLIHDDANDLIHVKSHSDLRKAMFENKLLTQKLTKYMGDVTIMEEIRKYANQTD
;
A
#
# COMPACT_ATOMS: atom_id res chain seq x y z
N MET A 1 8.19 -0.33 6.64
CA MET A 1 7.65 0.16 5.36
C MET A 1 6.14 -0.05 5.37
N GLY A 2 5.36 0.79 4.72
CA GLY A 2 3.91 0.63 4.59
C GLY A 2 3.18 1.96 4.53
N THR A 3 2.02 1.95 3.88
CA THR A 3 1.22 3.15 3.59
C THR A 3 0.56 3.69 4.84
N TYR A 4 0.81 4.96 5.14
CA TYR A 4 0.34 5.63 6.36
C TYR A 4 -0.32 6.96 6.05
N ILE A 5 -1.09 7.44 7.03
CA ILE A 5 -1.64 8.80 7.06
C ILE A 5 -1.12 9.44 8.34
N ASN A 6 -0.66 10.68 8.19
CA ASN A 6 -0.20 11.51 9.27
C ASN A 6 -1.05 12.77 9.34
N LEU A 7 -1.36 13.19 10.56
CA LEU A 7 -1.95 14.49 10.86
C LEU A 7 -1.14 15.12 11.98
N SER A 8 -0.55 16.26 11.70
CA SER A 8 0.21 17.04 12.67
C SER A 8 -0.48 18.37 12.94
N ILE A 9 -0.37 18.89 14.17
CA ILE A 9 -0.99 20.16 14.55
C ILE A 9 -0.07 21.08 15.36
N LEU A 10 -0.36 22.38 15.31
CA LEU A 10 0.15 23.44 16.19
C LEU A 10 -0.90 23.78 17.26
N THR A 11 -0.79 23.17 18.43
CA THR A 11 -1.82 23.23 19.47
C THR A 11 -2.05 24.60 20.12
N ARG A 12 -1.05 25.49 20.12
CA ARG A 12 -1.13 26.79 20.82
C ARG A 12 -2.16 27.76 20.24
N ASN A 13 -2.43 27.64 18.94
CA ASN A 13 -3.31 28.54 18.21
C ASN A 13 -4.71 27.95 17.98
N ILE A 14 -5.00 26.81 18.60
CA ILE A 14 -6.29 26.12 18.48
C ILE A 14 -7.04 26.28 19.79
N SER A 15 -8.22 26.89 19.74
CA SER A 15 -9.05 27.01 20.94
C SER A 15 -9.72 25.67 21.28
N LYS A 16 -9.97 25.41 22.56
CA LYS A 16 -10.69 24.20 22.98
C LYS A 16 -12.07 24.08 22.31
N LEU A 17 -12.80 25.19 22.20
CA LEU A 17 -14.13 25.19 21.58
C LEU A 17 -14.06 24.83 20.09
N GLU A 18 -13.10 25.39 19.37
CA GLU A 18 -12.87 25.11 17.94
C GLU A 18 -12.49 23.65 17.71
N TRP A 19 -11.55 23.11 18.50
CA TRP A 19 -11.20 21.69 18.42
C TRP A 19 -12.38 20.76 18.72
N GLU A 20 -13.16 21.07 19.75
CA GLU A 20 -14.36 20.31 20.08
C GLU A 20 -15.38 20.32 18.93
N GLN A 21 -15.59 21.46 18.27
CA GLN A 21 -16.50 21.54 17.11
C GLN A 21 -16.01 20.67 15.94
N ILE A 22 -14.71 20.72 15.64
CA ILE A 22 -14.10 19.89 14.59
C ILE A 22 -14.22 18.41 14.95
N TYR A 23 -13.95 18.05 16.21
CA TYR A 23 -14.09 16.68 16.68
C TYR A 23 -15.52 16.14 16.48
N GLU A 24 -16.56 16.92 16.78
CA GLU A 24 -17.95 16.53 16.55
C GLU A 24 -18.26 16.37 15.04
N GLU A 25 -17.61 17.12 14.14
CA GLU A 25 -17.68 16.86 12.69
C GLU A 25 -17.01 15.52 12.33
N THR A 26 -15.87 15.18 12.95
CA THR A 26 -15.21 13.89 12.68
C THR A 26 -16.10 12.70 13.03
N LEU A 27 -16.88 12.79 14.11
CA LEU A 27 -17.80 11.72 14.52
C LEU A 27 -18.84 11.41 13.44
N ARG A 28 -19.30 12.41 12.68
CA ARG A 28 -20.22 12.18 11.54
C ARG A 28 -19.59 11.30 10.48
N LEU A 29 -18.30 11.49 10.19
CA LEU A 29 -17.55 10.67 9.24
C LEU A 29 -17.29 9.26 9.81
N VAL A 30 -16.98 9.14 11.11
CA VAL A 30 -16.82 7.85 11.79
C VAL A 30 -18.12 7.02 11.73
N ASP A 31 -19.26 7.67 11.92
CA ASP A 31 -20.56 7.02 11.83
C ASP A 31 -20.91 6.61 10.40
N ALA A 32 -20.53 7.41 9.39
CA ALA A 32 -20.85 7.21 7.98
C ALA A 32 -20.19 5.99 7.31
N PHE A 33 -19.01 5.55 7.76
CA PHE A 33 -18.29 4.41 7.17
C PHE A 33 -18.06 3.29 8.19
N PRO A 34 -18.18 1.98 7.86
CA PRO A 34 -18.07 0.86 8.81
C PRO A 34 -16.66 0.61 9.36
N PHE A 35 -16.00 1.66 9.85
CA PHE A 35 -14.76 1.57 10.61
C PHE A 35 -14.89 0.57 11.76
N ALA A 36 -13.80 -0.12 12.02
CA ALA A 36 -13.67 -1.09 13.08
C ALA A 36 -12.86 -0.51 14.23
N GLY A 37 -13.41 -0.61 15.45
CA GLY A 37 -12.68 -0.48 16.70
C GLY A 37 -12.59 -1.85 17.39
N VAL A 38 -11.92 -1.89 18.53
CA VAL A 38 -11.84 -3.10 19.37
C VAL A 38 -12.65 -2.87 20.65
N ALA A 39 -13.48 -3.83 21.01
CA ALA A 39 -14.18 -3.84 22.29
C ALA A 39 -14.12 -5.23 22.93
N GLU A 40 -14.18 -5.28 24.26
CA GLU A 40 -14.35 -6.54 24.97
C GLU A 40 -15.79 -7.06 24.83
N ARG A 41 -15.92 -8.35 24.53
CA ARG A 41 -17.19 -9.08 24.49
C ARG A 41 -17.04 -10.41 25.21
N GLU A 42 -18.14 -10.89 25.78
CA GLU A 42 -18.17 -12.22 26.39
C GLU A 42 -18.73 -13.24 25.39
N PHE A 43 -17.95 -14.26 25.06
CA PHE A 43 -18.37 -15.41 24.28
C PHE A 43 -17.96 -16.68 25.03
N PHE A 44 -18.89 -17.64 25.15
CA PHE A 44 -18.65 -18.93 25.82
C PHE A 44 -18.18 -18.81 27.28
N GLY A 45 -18.52 -17.71 27.98
CA GLY A 45 -18.03 -17.42 29.33
C GLY A 45 -16.59 -16.91 29.38
N TYR A 46 -16.04 -16.47 28.25
CA TYR A 46 -14.69 -15.96 28.10
C TYR A 46 -14.73 -14.52 27.54
N ARG A 47 -13.94 -13.61 28.12
CA ARG A 47 -13.85 -12.21 27.64
C ARG A 47 -12.80 -12.11 26.55
N LEU A 48 -13.22 -11.66 25.37
CA LEU A 48 -12.40 -11.61 24.16
C LEU A 48 -12.39 -10.18 23.60
N PRO A 49 -11.25 -9.71 23.05
CA PRO A 49 -11.27 -8.56 22.16
C PRO A 49 -11.95 -8.93 20.85
N VAL A 50 -12.82 -8.05 20.37
CA VAL A 50 -13.63 -8.28 19.16
C VAL A 50 -13.65 -7.02 18.32
N TYR A 51 -13.51 -7.17 16.99
CA TYR A 51 -13.74 -6.08 16.07
C TYR A 51 -15.22 -5.75 15.98
N VAL A 52 -15.55 -4.52 16.35
CA VAL A 52 -16.91 -3.96 16.37
C VAL A 52 -16.92 -2.62 15.64
N LYS A 53 -18.10 -2.12 15.30
CA LYS A 53 -18.24 -0.81 14.64
C LYS A 53 -17.65 0.26 15.57
N ALA A 54 -16.69 1.03 15.07
CA ALA A 54 -16.07 2.13 15.79
C ALA A 54 -17.13 3.17 16.16
N LYS A 55 -17.02 3.66 17.40
CA LYS A 55 -17.89 4.68 17.99
C LYS A 55 -17.06 5.54 18.93
N GLU A 56 -17.62 6.66 19.36
CA GLU A 56 -17.05 7.43 20.45
C GLU A 56 -17.01 6.62 21.75
N ASN A 57 -15.83 6.58 22.36
CA ASN A 57 -15.62 6.17 23.75
C ASN A 57 -15.89 7.38 24.65
N ILE A 58 -16.71 7.19 25.69
CA ILE A 58 -17.17 8.30 26.56
C ILE A 58 -16.34 8.44 27.84
N ALA A 59 -15.68 7.37 28.31
CA ALA A 59 -14.94 7.36 29.57
C ALA A 59 -13.61 6.59 29.45
N PRO A 60 -12.55 6.99 30.19
CA PRO A 60 -12.46 8.18 31.06
C PRO A 60 -12.33 9.50 30.30
N GLU A 61 -11.89 9.45 29.04
CA GLU A 61 -11.76 10.60 28.14
C GLU A 61 -12.57 10.34 26.87
N ARG A 62 -13.19 11.40 26.32
CA ARG A 62 -13.94 11.31 25.07
C ARG A 62 -12.97 11.20 23.89
N HIS A 63 -13.03 10.10 23.16
CA HIS A 63 -12.18 9.86 21.99
C HIS A 63 -12.80 8.79 21.09
N TRP A 64 -12.35 8.66 19.85
CA TRP A 64 -12.64 7.48 19.02
C TRP A 64 -11.36 6.74 18.65
N VAL A 65 -11.50 5.45 18.36
CA VAL A 65 -10.41 4.54 18.01
C VAL A 65 -10.80 3.72 16.78
N ILE A 66 -9.95 3.72 15.77
CA ILE A 66 -10.15 2.98 14.51
C ILE A 66 -8.91 2.16 14.21
N SER A 67 -9.08 0.87 13.91
CA SER A 67 -8.00 -0.05 13.54
C SER A 67 -8.21 -0.69 12.16
N GLY A 68 -9.28 -0.35 11.46
CA GLY A 68 -9.59 -0.87 10.13
C GLY A 68 -11.04 -0.70 9.74
N ASP A 69 -11.59 -1.64 8.97
CA ASP A 69 -13.01 -1.64 8.63
C ASP A 69 -13.64 -3.03 8.61
N LEU A 70 -14.93 -3.07 8.94
CA LEU A 70 -15.68 -4.31 9.07
C LEU A 70 -16.15 -4.87 7.72
N LYS A 71 -16.12 -4.08 6.65
CA LYS A 71 -16.60 -4.51 5.32
C LYS A 71 -15.54 -5.35 4.64
N SER A 72 -14.32 -4.84 4.55
CA SER A 72 -13.14 -5.55 4.04
C SER A 72 -12.62 -6.56 5.07
N LYS A 73 -12.84 -6.36 6.38
CA LYS A 73 -12.19 -7.15 7.45
C LYS A 73 -10.65 -7.03 7.41
N ARG A 74 -10.15 -5.94 6.82
CA ARG A 74 -8.75 -5.55 6.82
C ARG A 74 -8.50 -4.58 7.98
N PHE A 75 -7.44 -4.85 8.72
CA PHE A 75 -7.07 -4.13 9.93
C PHE A 75 -5.55 -3.89 9.92
N ALA A 76 -5.10 -2.74 10.43
CA ALA A 76 -3.70 -2.44 10.61
C ALA A 76 -3.46 -1.69 11.92
N GLU A 77 -2.67 -0.61 11.90
CA GLU A 77 -2.40 0.18 13.09
C GLU A 77 -3.62 1.03 13.49
N THR A 78 -3.61 1.49 14.73
CA THR A 78 -4.73 2.17 15.36
C THR A 78 -4.60 3.69 15.25
N PHE A 79 -5.67 4.33 14.82
CA PHE A 79 -5.86 5.78 14.80
C PHE A 79 -6.73 6.18 15.98
N THR A 80 -6.26 7.14 16.77
CA THR A 80 -6.98 7.66 17.94
C THR A 80 -7.08 9.17 17.85
N LEU A 81 -8.29 9.71 18.03
CA LEU A 81 -8.51 11.16 18.15
C LEU A 81 -9.22 11.47 19.45
N TYR A 82 -8.60 12.31 20.27
CA TYR A 82 -9.16 12.78 21.54
C TYR A 82 -9.94 14.08 21.36
N ARG A 83 -11.08 14.17 22.05
CA ARG A 83 -11.94 15.35 22.05
C ARG A 83 -11.30 16.54 22.76
N ASP A 84 -10.46 16.31 23.76
CA ASP A 84 -9.80 17.40 24.48
C ASP A 84 -8.42 17.69 23.86
N ILE A 85 -8.25 18.92 23.34
CA ILE A 85 -7.00 19.39 22.73
C ILE A 85 -5.82 19.35 23.73
N ILE A 86 -6.10 19.39 25.04
CA ILE A 86 -5.06 19.30 26.09
C ILE A 86 -4.27 18.00 25.99
N HIS A 87 -4.86 16.92 25.47
CA HIS A 87 -4.17 15.65 25.24
C HIS A 87 -2.94 15.83 24.32
N TYR A 88 -3.01 16.82 23.42
CA TYR A 88 -1.95 17.14 22.48
C TYR A 88 -1.10 18.33 22.93
N GLN A 89 -1.30 18.90 24.12
CA GLN A 89 -0.48 20.03 24.57
C GLN A 89 0.77 19.51 25.29
N SER A 90 1.95 19.83 24.76
CA SER A 90 3.21 19.57 25.47
C SER A 90 3.67 20.80 26.26
N THR A 91 4.19 20.58 27.47
CA THR A 91 4.66 21.64 28.39
C THR A 91 5.94 22.35 27.94
N GLN A 92 6.56 21.93 26.83
CA GLN A 92 7.91 22.35 26.43
C GLN A 92 7.97 23.30 25.21
N LEU A 93 6.87 23.65 24.57
CA LEU A 93 6.93 24.19 23.20
C LEU A 93 6.63 25.68 23.10
N GLU A 94 7.59 26.59 23.33
CA GLU A 94 7.44 27.98 22.86
C GLU A 94 7.60 28.08 21.34
N SER A 95 6.50 27.96 20.60
CA SER A 95 6.45 28.31 19.17
C SER A 95 6.18 29.80 18.98
N SER A 96 6.90 30.41 18.04
CA SER A 96 6.73 31.81 17.62
C SER A 96 6.08 31.94 16.24
N GLN A 97 5.87 30.84 15.51
CA GLN A 97 5.33 30.86 14.14
C GLN A 97 3.81 30.59 14.14
N LYS A 98 3.14 31.18 13.14
CA LYS A 98 1.68 31.05 12.98
C LYS A 98 1.26 29.93 12.04
N ASP A 99 2.18 29.46 11.20
CA ASP A 99 1.91 28.50 10.13
C ASP A 99 2.84 27.30 10.27
N ILE A 100 2.25 26.11 10.30
CA ILE A 100 2.90 24.82 10.52
C ILE A 100 4.01 24.53 9.50
N LEU A 101 3.91 25.03 8.26
CA LEU A 101 4.95 24.83 7.23
C LEU A 101 6.28 25.55 7.50
N PHE A 102 6.30 26.50 8.43
CA PHE A 102 7.49 27.32 8.73
C PHE A 102 8.01 27.15 10.16
N GLU A 103 7.49 26.17 10.90
CA GLU A 103 8.00 25.85 12.22
C GLU A 103 9.33 25.09 12.09
N GLU A 104 10.43 25.70 12.53
CA GLU A 104 11.75 25.05 12.52
C GLU A 104 12.00 24.23 13.79
N GLY A 105 12.32 22.95 13.61
CA GLY A 105 12.52 21.97 14.69
C GLY A 105 11.21 21.27 15.08
N GLN A 106 11.31 20.00 15.47
CA GLN A 106 10.20 19.08 15.77
C GLN A 106 9.24 19.60 16.88
N ARG A 107 8.38 20.55 16.51
CA ARG A 107 7.40 21.21 17.37
C ARG A 107 5.97 20.91 16.93
N GLU A 108 5.83 20.16 15.84
CA GLU A 108 4.60 19.54 15.37
C GLU A 108 4.26 18.36 16.28
N ILE A 109 3.00 18.29 16.72
CA ILE A 109 2.50 17.15 17.48
C ILE A 109 1.67 16.32 16.54
N ASP A 110 2.13 15.09 16.32
CA ASP A 110 1.37 14.09 15.58
C ASP A 110 0.13 13.74 16.40
N VAL A 111 -1.04 14.10 15.86
CA VAL A 111 -2.34 13.66 16.38
C VAL A 111 -2.48 12.16 16.17
N PHE A 112 -2.12 11.72 14.96
CA PHE A 112 -1.84 10.32 14.65
C PHE A 112 -0.86 10.22 13.48
N ASN A 113 -0.09 9.13 13.48
CA ASN A 113 0.86 8.79 12.45
C ASN A 113 0.95 7.27 12.38
N SER A 114 -0.01 6.67 11.67
CA SER A 114 -0.28 5.25 11.74
C SER A 114 -0.50 4.65 10.37
N LYS A 115 -0.12 3.38 10.22
CA LYS A 115 -0.22 2.65 8.95
C LYS A 115 -1.64 2.14 8.72
N THR A 116 -2.14 2.47 7.54
CA THR A 116 -3.35 1.87 6.94
C THR A 116 -3.04 0.65 6.09
N GLN A 117 -1.76 0.47 5.72
CA GLN A 117 -1.28 -0.53 4.75
C GLN A 117 -1.90 -0.40 3.35
N GLY A 118 -2.57 0.72 3.05
CA GLY A 118 -3.25 0.92 1.78
C GLY A 118 -4.59 0.19 1.67
N TYR A 119 -5.13 -0.32 2.78
CA TYR A 119 -6.45 -0.94 2.80
C TYR A 119 -7.56 0.09 2.54
N GLU A 120 -8.77 -0.41 2.26
CA GLU A 120 -9.92 0.36 1.80
C GLU A 120 -10.27 1.54 2.72
N TYR A 121 -10.02 1.38 4.02
CA TYR A 121 -10.29 2.43 5.00
C TYR A 121 -9.32 3.62 4.95
N HIS A 122 -8.24 3.53 4.16
CA HIS A 122 -7.27 4.59 3.96
C HIS A 122 -7.93 5.90 3.51
N LEU A 123 -8.77 5.85 2.47
CA LEU A 123 -9.41 7.06 1.93
C LEU A 123 -10.33 7.75 2.95
N TYR A 124 -10.97 6.97 3.82
CA TYR A 124 -11.90 7.51 4.82
C TYR A 124 -11.18 8.07 6.04
N ILE A 125 -10.02 7.50 6.43
CA ILE A 125 -9.13 8.13 7.42
C ILE A 125 -8.52 9.41 6.84
N LEU A 126 -8.15 9.41 5.55
CA LEU A 126 -7.65 10.59 4.86
C LEU A 126 -8.68 11.71 4.88
N ALA A 127 -9.95 11.41 4.59
CA ALA A 127 -11.05 12.36 4.69
C ALA A 127 -11.19 13.01 6.09
N ILE A 128 -11.00 12.23 7.16
CA ILE A 128 -11.00 12.75 8.54
C ILE A 128 -9.81 13.69 8.77
N ALA A 129 -8.61 13.32 8.31
CA ALA A 129 -7.44 14.17 8.42
C ALA A 129 -7.60 15.48 7.62
N MET A 130 -8.12 15.38 6.39
CA MET A 130 -8.43 16.51 5.50
C MET A 130 -9.47 17.45 6.08
N LEU A 131 -10.50 16.93 6.75
CA LEU A 131 -11.47 17.73 7.48
C LEU A 131 -10.76 18.62 8.51
N ILE A 132 -9.86 18.04 9.31
CA ILE A 132 -9.15 18.80 10.35
C ILE A 132 -8.27 19.89 9.74
N GLU A 133 -7.48 19.58 8.70
CA GLU A 133 -6.68 20.61 8.00
C GLU A 133 -7.54 21.69 7.35
N SER A 134 -8.67 21.32 6.73
CA SER A 134 -9.58 22.31 6.12
C SER A 134 -10.15 23.29 7.14
N ARG A 135 -10.41 22.85 8.37
CA ARG A 135 -10.90 23.74 9.45
C ARG A 135 -9.75 24.52 10.11
N LEU A 136 -8.52 24.02 10.05
CA LEU A 136 -7.33 24.59 10.69
C LEU A 136 -6.16 24.76 9.71
N PRO A 137 -6.30 25.52 8.60
CA PRO A 137 -5.37 25.47 7.49
C PRO A 137 -3.93 25.88 7.85
N GLN A 138 -3.72 26.78 8.82
CA GLN A 138 -2.38 27.19 9.26
C GLN A 138 -1.84 26.35 10.42
N GLN A 139 -2.70 25.61 11.10
CA GLN A 139 -2.41 24.95 12.36
C GLN A 139 -2.45 23.43 12.24
N ALA A 140 -2.87 22.88 11.12
CA ALA A 140 -2.92 21.45 10.88
C ALA A 140 -2.31 21.13 9.52
N LEU A 141 -1.66 19.97 9.43
CA LEU A 141 -0.98 19.51 8.24
C LEU A 141 -1.22 18.01 8.06
N VAL A 142 -1.87 17.64 6.97
CA VAL A 142 -2.04 16.26 6.53
C VAL A 142 -0.80 15.84 5.75
N GLY A 143 -0.36 14.61 6.00
CA GLY A 143 0.72 13.98 5.27
C GLY A 143 0.58 12.47 5.20
N GLY A 144 1.64 11.83 4.72
CA GLY A 144 1.69 10.38 4.55
C GLY A 144 1.81 9.98 3.09
N ASN A 145 1.49 8.72 2.80
CA ASN A 145 1.50 8.18 1.46
C ASN A 145 0.17 8.47 0.78
N ILE A 146 0.00 9.72 0.36
CA ILE A 146 -1.22 10.23 -0.28
C ILE A 146 -0.92 10.84 -1.64
N ASP A 147 -1.93 10.96 -2.49
CA ASP A 147 -1.87 11.73 -3.73
C ASP A 147 -3.09 12.66 -3.90
N TYR A 148 -3.04 13.51 -4.92
CA TYR A 148 -4.09 14.47 -5.20
C TYR A 148 -5.45 13.81 -5.47
N ASP A 149 -5.47 12.73 -6.25
CA ASP A 149 -6.71 12.06 -6.65
C ASP A 149 -7.35 11.31 -5.47
N GLN A 150 -6.55 10.75 -4.56
CA GLN A 150 -7.02 10.21 -3.29
C GLN A 150 -7.67 11.30 -2.44
N CYS A 151 -7.08 12.50 -2.39
CA CYS A 151 -7.67 13.64 -1.69
C CYS A 151 -8.99 14.08 -2.34
N VAL A 152 -9.08 14.06 -3.67
CA VAL A 152 -10.34 14.36 -4.39
C VAL A 152 -11.42 13.33 -4.02
N GLN A 153 -11.10 12.04 -4.03
CA GLN A 153 -12.04 10.98 -3.64
C GLN A 153 -12.47 11.08 -2.18
N ALA A 154 -11.52 11.31 -1.28
CA ALA A 154 -11.76 11.49 0.15
C ALA A 154 -12.68 12.70 0.41
N LYS A 155 -12.41 13.83 -0.27
CA LYS A 155 -13.28 15.02 -0.25
C LYS A 155 -14.69 14.72 -0.75
N GLN A 156 -14.81 14.09 -1.92
CA GLN A 156 -16.12 13.76 -2.50
C GLN A 156 -16.96 12.88 -1.58
N TRP A 157 -16.32 11.97 -0.84
CA TRP A 157 -17.00 11.18 0.17
C TRP A 157 -17.38 12.00 1.41
N ALA A 158 -16.45 12.78 1.97
CA ALA A 158 -16.68 13.55 3.20
C ALA A 158 -17.78 14.60 3.03
N ASP A 159 -17.79 15.30 1.90
CA ASP A 159 -18.75 16.37 1.59
C ASP A 159 -20.21 15.87 1.56
N GLN A 160 -20.45 14.57 1.45
CA GLN A 160 -21.80 13.99 1.51
C GLN A 160 -22.40 14.00 2.92
N TYR A 161 -21.56 14.05 3.96
CA TYR A 161 -21.97 13.93 5.36
C TYR A 161 -21.71 15.19 6.19
N LEU A 162 -20.92 16.13 5.66
CA LEU A 162 -20.56 17.37 6.33
C LEU A 162 -21.48 18.52 5.91
N SER A 163 -21.65 19.50 6.81
CA SER A 163 -22.50 20.67 6.54
C SER A 163 -21.82 21.70 5.67
N SER A 164 -20.49 21.72 5.67
CA SER A 164 -19.66 22.56 4.80
C SER A 164 -18.58 21.69 4.15
N PRO A 165 -18.27 21.93 2.86
CA PRO A 165 -17.28 21.14 2.16
C PRO A 165 -15.88 21.28 2.78
N ILE A 166 -15.05 20.28 2.60
CA ILE A 166 -13.64 20.31 3.04
C ILE A 166 -12.71 20.69 1.89
N ASP A 167 -11.56 21.26 2.19
CA ASP A 167 -10.55 21.62 1.20
C ASP A 167 -9.54 20.50 0.93
N ILE A 168 -8.97 20.49 -0.28
CA ILE A 168 -7.79 19.69 -0.61
C ILE A 168 -6.58 20.18 0.22
N PRO A 169 -5.78 19.27 0.84
CA PRO A 169 -4.60 19.64 1.62
C PRO A 169 -3.61 20.51 0.88
N VAL A 170 -2.96 21.42 1.60
CA VAL A 170 -1.97 22.35 1.05
C VAL A 170 -0.79 21.63 0.42
N ARG A 171 -0.42 20.45 0.94
CA ARG A 171 0.75 19.70 0.47
C ARG A 171 0.53 18.92 -0.82
N VAL A 172 -0.69 18.73 -1.29
CA VAL A 172 -0.95 18.05 -2.58
C VAL A 172 -1.36 19.03 -3.69
N ASP A 173 -1.44 20.32 -3.37
CA ASP A 173 -1.86 21.39 -4.27
C ASP A 173 -0.74 22.44 -4.35
N VAL A 174 0.00 22.44 -5.47
CA VAL A 174 1.16 23.32 -5.65
C VAL A 174 0.79 24.80 -5.58
N ASP A 175 -0.39 25.20 -6.05
CA ASP A 175 -0.82 26.60 -6.04
C ASP A 175 -1.09 27.05 -4.60
N LYS A 176 -1.82 26.22 -3.84
CA LYS A 176 -2.03 26.48 -2.40
C LYS A 176 -0.71 26.49 -1.65
N LEU A 177 0.20 25.56 -1.93
CA LEU A 177 1.50 25.49 -1.29
C LEU A 177 2.31 26.77 -1.52
N LEU A 178 2.49 27.17 -2.77
CA LEU A 178 3.24 28.39 -3.11
C LEU A 178 2.58 29.67 -2.57
N SER A 179 1.25 29.69 -2.45
CA SER A 179 0.54 30.81 -1.82
C SER A 179 0.89 31.00 -0.35
N ARG A 180 1.40 29.97 0.35
CA ARG A 180 1.96 30.09 1.71
C ARG A 180 3.37 30.67 1.71
N GLY A 181 4.13 30.41 0.66
CA GLY A 181 5.53 30.80 0.49
C GLY A 181 5.74 32.15 -0.20
N THR A 182 4.76 33.06 -0.22
CA THR A 182 4.84 34.31 -1.01
C THR A 182 5.99 35.25 -0.65
N HIS A 183 6.65 35.03 0.49
CA HIS A 183 7.83 35.78 0.90
C HIS A 183 9.12 35.34 0.20
N PHE A 184 9.14 34.17 -0.46
CA PHE A 184 10.27 33.73 -1.27
C PHE A 184 10.40 34.57 -2.53
N LYS A 185 11.47 35.36 -2.60
CA LYS A 185 11.73 36.28 -3.72
C LYS A 185 12.47 35.63 -4.90
N ASN A 186 13.10 34.47 -4.68
CA ASN A 186 13.88 33.76 -5.68
C ASN A 186 13.16 32.45 -6.08
N GLU A 187 13.18 32.13 -7.37
CA GLU A 187 12.67 30.87 -7.93
C GLU A 187 13.35 29.65 -7.27
N MET A 188 14.65 29.71 -6.98
CA MET A 188 15.35 28.57 -6.36
C MET A 188 14.83 28.25 -4.95
N ASP A 189 14.50 29.27 -4.15
CA ASP A 189 13.93 29.06 -2.80
C ASP A 189 12.53 28.45 -2.91
N GLN A 190 11.75 28.85 -3.91
CA GLN A 190 10.43 28.26 -4.19
C GLN A 190 10.55 26.80 -4.64
N ILE A 191 11.56 26.45 -5.44
CA ILE A 191 11.86 25.06 -5.82
C ILE A 191 12.19 24.23 -4.58
N GLN A 192 13.06 24.73 -3.68
CA GLN A 192 13.38 24.02 -2.45
C GLN A 192 12.15 23.85 -1.55
N PHE A 193 11.27 24.85 -1.50
CA PHE A 193 10.01 24.77 -0.77
C PHE A 193 9.07 23.71 -1.35
N ILE A 194 8.93 23.63 -2.68
CA ILE A 194 8.18 22.57 -3.37
C ILE A 194 8.77 21.20 -3.02
N LYS A 195 10.08 21.02 -3.21
CA LYS A 195 10.75 19.72 -2.94
C LYS A 195 10.58 19.25 -1.49
N LYS A 196 10.54 20.19 -0.54
CA LYS A 196 10.39 19.88 0.87
C LYS A 196 8.96 19.46 1.23
N TRP A 197 7.97 20.15 0.68
CA TRP A 197 6.59 20.08 1.20
C TRP A 197 5.56 19.45 0.27
N LEU A 198 5.75 19.55 -1.06
CA LEU A 198 4.80 18.98 -2.02
C LEU A 198 4.85 17.45 -1.95
N ILE A 199 3.69 16.85 -1.76
CA ILE A 199 3.43 15.42 -1.85
C ILE A 199 2.90 15.15 -3.26
N ALA A 200 3.79 14.65 -4.11
CA ALA A 200 3.48 14.20 -5.46
C ALA A 200 4.53 13.18 -5.92
N ASP A 201 4.24 12.44 -6.97
CA ASP A 201 5.23 11.57 -7.60
C ASP A 201 6.39 12.41 -8.16
N GLN A 202 7.61 11.84 -8.17
CA GLN A 202 8.81 12.58 -8.57
C GLN A 202 8.72 13.18 -9.97
N GLU A 203 8.10 12.48 -10.93
CA GLU A 203 7.85 12.99 -12.29
C GLU A 203 6.97 14.25 -12.26
N GLU A 204 5.94 14.29 -11.41
CA GLU A 204 5.03 15.43 -11.32
C GLU A 204 5.68 16.63 -10.60
N ILE A 205 6.52 16.39 -9.59
CA ILE A 205 7.36 17.43 -8.98
C ILE A 205 8.28 18.04 -10.05
N TYR A 206 8.93 17.18 -10.83
CA TYR A 206 9.84 17.60 -11.90
C TYR A 206 9.12 18.45 -12.95
N LYS A 207 7.98 17.98 -13.45
CA LYS A 207 7.12 18.69 -14.40
C LYS A 207 6.60 20.01 -13.84
N THR A 208 6.25 20.05 -12.55
CA THR A 208 5.83 21.28 -11.87
C THR A 208 6.95 22.31 -11.87
N ILE A 209 8.19 21.91 -11.57
CA ILE A 209 9.34 22.81 -11.60
C ILE A 209 9.60 23.29 -13.03
N TYR A 210 9.58 22.37 -14.00
CA TYR A 210 9.80 22.70 -15.41
C TYR A 210 8.79 23.73 -15.95
N THR A 211 7.51 23.57 -15.62
CA THR A 211 6.44 24.39 -16.18
C THR A 211 6.31 25.77 -15.53
N ARG A 212 6.76 25.94 -14.28
CA ARG A 212 6.52 27.17 -13.50
C ARG A 212 7.70 28.12 -13.44
N PHE A 213 8.92 27.61 -13.56
CA PHE A 213 10.13 28.42 -13.38
C PHE A 213 10.82 28.70 -14.70
N SER A 214 11.73 29.67 -14.69
CA SER A 214 12.49 30.02 -15.87
C SER A 214 13.37 28.84 -16.34
N LYS A 215 13.59 28.73 -17.66
CA LYS A 215 14.48 27.70 -18.23
C LYS A 215 15.86 27.71 -17.59
N ALA A 216 16.41 28.91 -17.32
CA ALA A 216 17.71 29.05 -16.68
C ALA A 216 17.72 28.44 -15.27
N THR A 217 16.75 28.79 -14.42
CA THR A 217 16.66 28.26 -13.06
C THR A 217 16.39 26.76 -13.04
N PHE A 218 15.55 26.26 -13.94
CA PHE A 218 15.32 24.82 -14.09
C PHE A 218 16.62 24.08 -14.48
N THR A 219 17.36 24.57 -15.47
CA THR A 219 18.63 23.97 -15.90
C THR A 219 19.65 23.97 -14.77
N ASP A 220 19.80 25.09 -14.05
CA ASP A 220 20.69 25.20 -12.90
C ASP A 220 20.30 24.22 -11.79
N TRP A 221 19.00 24.12 -11.48
CA TRP A 221 18.48 23.18 -10.50
C TRP A 221 18.77 21.73 -10.90
N LEU A 222 18.42 21.33 -12.13
CA LEU A 222 18.62 19.98 -12.64
C LEU A 222 20.10 19.57 -12.62
N CYS A 223 20.97 20.46 -13.07
CA CYS A 223 22.41 20.23 -13.04
C CYS A 223 22.93 20.02 -11.60
N ASN A 224 22.43 20.80 -10.63
CA ASN A 224 22.79 20.63 -9.23
C ASN A 224 22.28 19.30 -8.64
N GLU A 225 21.07 18.85 -8.99
CA GLU A 225 20.59 17.52 -8.58
C GLU A 225 21.46 16.41 -9.17
N LEU A 226 21.76 16.47 -10.47
CA LEU A 226 22.54 15.44 -11.16
C LEU A 226 24.00 15.36 -10.65
N LYS A 227 24.59 16.47 -10.23
CA LYS A 227 25.92 16.52 -9.60
C LYS A 227 26.03 15.70 -8.31
N THR A 228 24.91 15.40 -7.64
CA THR A 228 24.92 14.56 -6.44
C THR A 228 25.16 13.08 -6.74
N TYR A 229 25.08 12.68 -8.02
CA TYR A 229 25.29 11.31 -8.47
C TYR A 229 26.70 11.14 -9.04
N SER A 230 27.33 10.00 -8.75
CA SER A 230 28.66 9.69 -9.26
C SER A 230 28.64 9.15 -10.69
N SER A 231 27.46 8.77 -11.20
CA SER A 231 27.29 8.17 -12.53
C SER A 231 25.86 8.40 -13.04
N PRO A 232 25.67 8.66 -14.34
CA PRO A 232 24.33 8.81 -14.93
C PRO A 232 23.56 7.48 -14.94
N ASN A 233 24.23 6.37 -14.64
CA ASN A 233 23.66 5.03 -14.60
C ASN A 233 23.06 4.65 -13.23
N GLN A 234 23.20 5.52 -12.22
CA GLN A 234 22.51 5.36 -10.94
C GLN A 234 21.01 5.61 -11.12
N LEU A 235 20.17 4.87 -10.39
CA LEU A 235 18.71 4.88 -10.58
C LEU A 235 18.12 6.29 -10.51
N GLY A 236 18.52 7.10 -9.53
CA GLY A 236 18.03 8.47 -9.37
C GLY A 236 18.43 9.40 -10.53
N ALA A 237 19.68 9.30 -11.01
CA ALA A 237 20.12 10.04 -12.19
C ALA A 237 19.35 9.61 -13.45
N LEU A 238 19.19 8.30 -13.68
CA LEU A 238 18.41 7.77 -14.80
C LEU A 238 16.97 8.29 -14.79
N LYS A 239 16.31 8.33 -13.63
CA LYS A 239 14.95 8.88 -13.50
C LYS A 239 14.90 10.34 -13.94
N PHE A 240 15.87 11.18 -13.54
CA PHE A 240 15.95 12.55 -14.02
C PHE A 240 16.12 12.67 -15.54
N LEU A 241 16.93 11.80 -16.16
CA LEU A 241 17.07 11.77 -17.63
C LEU A 241 15.74 11.39 -18.30
N ILE A 242 15.06 10.36 -17.78
CA ILE A 242 13.76 9.90 -18.29
C ILE A 242 12.71 11.00 -18.17
N TYR A 243 12.60 11.67 -17.02
CA TYR A 243 11.63 12.75 -16.81
C TYR A 243 11.87 13.93 -17.74
N TYR A 244 13.14 14.30 -17.97
CA TYR A 244 13.47 15.34 -18.94
C TYR A 244 13.02 14.97 -20.36
N LEU A 245 13.34 13.74 -20.81
CA LEU A 245 12.98 13.24 -22.12
C LEU A 245 11.46 13.08 -22.29
N ASN A 246 10.74 12.72 -21.24
CA ASN A 246 9.28 12.63 -21.24
C ASN A 246 8.59 13.99 -21.43
N ILE A 247 9.23 15.09 -21.01
CA ILE A 247 8.65 16.44 -21.08
C ILE A 247 8.98 17.11 -22.42
N GLU A 248 10.27 17.16 -22.78
CA GLU A 248 10.72 17.97 -23.94
C GLU A 248 11.05 17.14 -25.18
N ALA A 249 11.28 15.83 -25.03
CA ALA A 249 11.87 14.98 -26.06
C ALA A 249 13.16 15.56 -26.68
N ASP A 250 13.87 16.46 -25.97
CA ASP A 250 15.05 17.17 -26.45
C ASP A 250 16.34 16.46 -25.99
N LEU A 251 16.86 15.55 -26.81
CA LEU A 251 18.13 14.89 -26.48
C LEU A 251 19.32 15.87 -26.50
N ASN A 252 19.30 16.90 -27.35
CA ASN A 252 20.40 17.87 -27.45
C ASN A 252 20.53 18.71 -26.18
N GLY A 253 19.41 19.23 -25.69
CA GLY A 253 19.35 19.98 -24.43
C GLY A 253 19.79 19.13 -23.24
N LEU A 254 19.39 17.85 -23.22
CA LEU A 254 19.83 16.92 -22.18
C LEU A 254 21.36 16.74 -22.21
N LEU A 255 21.92 16.43 -23.38
CA LEU A 255 23.36 16.18 -23.55
C LEU A 255 24.20 17.43 -23.25
N ASP A 256 23.70 18.61 -23.59
CA ASP A 256 24.36 19.87 -23.23
C ASP A 256 24.47 20.02 -21.71
N MET A 257 23.37 19.79 -20.99
CA MET A 257 23.35 19.87 -19.53
C MET A 257 24.24 18.82 -18.85
N VAL A 258 24.24 17.57 -19.33
CA VAL A 258 24.91 16.47 -18.61
C VAL A 258 26.36 16.23 -19.04
N CYS A 259 26.76 16.67 -20.24
CA CYS A 259 28.11 16.47 -20.78
C CYS A 259 28.92 17.77 -20.85
N LYS A 260 28.32 18.88 -21.30
CA LYS A 260 29.07 20.08 -21.73
C LYS A 260 29.01 21.25 -20.75
N SER A 261 27.88 21.43 -20.06
CA SER A 261 27.68 22.54 -19.13
C SER A 261 28.75 22.56 -18.04
N GLU A 262 29.44 23.70 -17.86
CA GLU A 262 30.39 23.90 -16.74
C GLU A 262 29.71 23.76 -15.38
N ASN A 263 28.43 24.10 -15.32
CA ASN A 263 27.60 23.96 -14.13
C ASN A 263 26.93 22.58 -14.06
N GLY A 264 27.14 21.71 -15.04
CA GLY A 264 26.62 20.34 -15.12
C GLY A 264 27.51 19.30 -14.45
N PRO A 265 27.06 18.03 -14.37
CA PRO A 265 27.82 16.93 -13.79
C PRO A 265 29.02 16.49 -14.64
N GLN A 266 29.06 16.82 -15.93
CA GLN A 266 30.14 16.45 -16.87
C GLN A 266 30.44 14.94 -16.86
N PHE A 267 29.40 14.13 -17.03
CA PHE A 267 29.54 12.68 -17.05
C PHE A 267 30.37 12.21 -18.25
N SER A 268 31.03 11.06 -18.09
CA SER A 268 31.89 10.51 -19.14
C SER A 268 31.09 9.97 -20.33
N ASP A 269 31.67 10.09 -21.53
CA ASP A 269 31.10 9.67 -22.81
C ASP A 269 30.56 8.23 -22.77
N SER A 270 31.37 7.30 -22.27
CA SER A 270 31.02 5.88 -22.19
C SER A 270 29.83 5.62 -21.25
N GLU A 271 29.70 6.39 -20.17
CA GLU A 271 28.60 6.25 -19.23
C GLU A 271 27.30 6.84 -19.79
N ILE A 272 27.40 7.93 -20.56
CA ILE A 272 26.25 8.58 -21.19
C ILE A 272 25.63 7.69 -22.25
N ILE A 273 26.41 7.08 -23.14
CA ILE A 273 25.88 6.15 -24.16
C ILE A 273 25.07 5.03 -23.49
N ARG A 274 25.61 4.45 -22.42
CA ARG A 274 24.93 3.41 -21.64
C ARG A 274 23.69 3.95 -20.92
N ALA A 275 23.76 5.14 -20.33
CA ALA A 275 22.63 5.74 -19.63
C ALA A 275 21.47 6.02 -20.58
N ILE A 276 21.74 6.59 -21.77
CA ILE A 276 20.74 6.83 -22.81
C ILE A 276 20.07 5.51 -23.24
N ALA A 277 20.83 4.44 -23.49
CA ALA A 277 20.23 3.13 -23.77
C ALA A 277 19.32 2.65 -22.63
N ARG A 278 19.73 2.84 -21.37
CA ARG A 278 18.97 2.42 -20.17
C ARG A 278 17.74 3.30 -19.87
N THR A 279 17.64 4.49 -20.45
CA THR A 279 16.38 5.26 -20.43
C THR A 279 15.29 4.63 -21.28
N TRP A 280 15.65 3.69 -22.17
CA TRP A 280 14.75 3.04 -23.14
C TRP A 280 14.18 3.97 -24.20
N VAL A 281 14.71 5.19 -24.37
CA VAL A 281 14.26 6.13 -25.42
C VAL A 281 14.32 5.54 -26.84
N CYS A 282 15.22 4.58 -27.09
CA CYS A 282 15.34 3.89 -28.37
C CYS A 282 14.52 2.59 -28.48
N LEU A 283 13.81 2.18 -27.42
CA LEU A 283 13.07 0.92 -27.38
C LEU A 283 11.61 1.17 -27.78
N PRO A 284 11.07 0.48 -28.81
CA PRO A 284 9.66 0.63 -29.19
C PRO A 284 8.71 0.24 -28.06
N ARG A 285 7.67 1.05 -27.85
CA ARG A 285 6.74 0.91 -26.72
C ARG A 285 6.11 -0.47 -26.63
N GLU A 286 5.80 -1.09 -27.78
CA GLU A 286 5.17 -2.40 -27.89
C GLU A 286 5.93 -3.49 -27.13
N LYS A 287 7.26 -3.37 -27.03
CA LYS A 287 8.15 -4.35 -26.38
C LYS A 287 7.95 -4.43 -24.87
N PHE A 288 7.35 -3.42 -24.24
CA PHE A 288 7.21 -3.36 -22.80
C PHE A 288 5.83 -2.87 -22.32
N THR A 289 4.83 -2.82 -23.22
CA THR A 289 3.43 -2.52 -22.86
C THR A 289 2.85 -3.44 -21.78
N PHE A 290 3.31 -4.69 -21.69
CA PHE A 290 2.86 -5.61 -20.65
C PHE A 290 3.20 -5.12 -19.22
N LEU A 291 4.18 -4.23 -19.07
CA LEU A 291 4.52 -3.61 -17.79
C LEU A 291 3.45 -2.62 -17.29
N ASP A 292 2.51 -2.21 -18.15
CA ASP A 292 1.40 -1.33 -17.77
C ASP A 292 0.46 -1.98 -16.76
N ALA A 293 0.45 -3.32 -16.68
CA ALA A 293 -0.25 -4.05 -15.63
C ALA A 293 0.29 -3.73 -14.21
N PHE A 294 1.50 -3.18 -14.10
CA PHE A 294 2.14 -2.77 -12.85
C PHE A 294 2.17 -1.25 -12.66
N ALA A 295 1.54 -0.48 -13.55
CA ALA A 295 1.47 0.95 -13.40
C ALA A 295 0.71 1.32 -12.11
N LYS A 296 1.16 2.40 -11.46
CA LYS A 296 0.43 3.00 -10.35
C LYS A 296 -0.91 3.50 -10.87
N VAL A 297 -1.99 3.12 -10.20
CA VAL A 297 -3.33 3.63 -10.51
C VAL A 297 -3.55 4.85 -9.64
N SER A 298 -3.68 6.01 -10.27
CA SER A 298 -3.90 7.27 -9.55
C SER A 298 -5.17 7.18 -8.71
N GLY A 299 -5.14 7.74 -7.49
CA GLY A 299 -6.28 7.69 -6.58
C GLY A 299 -6.44 6.39 -5.81
N HIS A 300 -5.62 5.36 -6.06
CA HIS A 300 -5.62 4.13 -5.28
C HIS A 300 -4.47 4.13 -4.26
N PRO A 301 -4.75 3.89 -2.97
CA PRO A 301 -3.70 3.68 -1.98
C PRO A 301 -2.80 2.51 -2.37
N GLU A 302 -1.48 2.70 -2.24
CA GLU A 302 -0.55 1.60 -2.47
C GLU A 302 -0.57 0.64 -1.29
N VAL A 303 -0.67 -0.66 -1.58
CA VAL A 303 -0.43 -1.69 -0.57
C VAL A 303 1.07 -2.01 -0.50
N THR A 304 1.54 -2.47 0.66
CA THR A 304 2.96 -2.69 0.93
C THR A 304 3.62 -3.62 -0.11
N GLU A 305 2.93 -4.68 -0.53
CA GLU A 305 3.39 -5.61 -1.56
C GLU A 305 3.62 -4.91 -2.90
N ARG A 306 2.73 -3.98 -3.30
CA ARG A 306 2.88 -3.20 -4.53
C ARG A 306 4.07 -2.26 -4.43
N GLN A 307 4.31 -1.63 -3.26
CA GLN A 307 5.48 -0.77 -3.06
C GLN A 307 6.79 -1.54 -3.25
N PHE A 308 6.90 -2.73 -2.65
CA PHE A 308 8.06 -3.61 -2.88
C PHE A 308 8.18 -4.05 -4.33
N GLY A 309 7.07 -4.41 -4.97
CA GLY A 309 7.02 -4.75 -6.39
C GLY A 309 7.54 -3.62 -7.27
N THR A 310 7.08 -2.38 -7.04
CA THR A 310 7.53 -1.17 -7.76
C THR A 310 9.03 -0.94 -7.59
N VAL A 311 9.57 -1.06 -6.37
CA VAL A 311 11.01 -0.91 -6.13
C VAL A 311 11.81 -1.98 -6.88
N MET A 312 11.38 -3.23 -6.86
CA MET A 312 12.05 -4.32 -7.60
C MET A 312 11.99 -4.08 -9.12
N LEU A 313 10.84 -3.64 -9.63
CA LEU A 313 10.68 -3.28 -11.04
C LEU A 313 11.56 -2.10 -11.42
N ASP A 314 11.69 -1.07 -10.58
CA ASP A 314 12.57 0.08 -10.85
C ASP A 314 14.05 -0.31 -10.85
N MET A 315 14.45 -1.25 -9.98
CA MET A 315 15.81 -1.78 -9.96
C MET A 315 16.14 -2.60 -11.22
N MET A 316 15.18 -3.39 -11.71
CA MET A 316 15.34 -4.21 -12.92
C MET A 316 15.19 -3.39 -14.21
N PHE A 317 14.24 -2.47 -14.23
CA PHE A 317 13.66 -1.86 -15.42
C PHE A 317 13.46 -0.35 -15.24
N ALA A 318 14.54 0.37 -14.91
CA ALA A 318 14.50 1.82 -14.69
C ALA A 318 13.86 2.61 -15.84
N GLY A 319 14.03 2.16 -17.09
CA GLY A 319 13.46 2.79 -18.28
C GLY A 319 11.95 2.59 -18.48
N ARG A 320 11.26 1.79 -17.66
CA ARG A 320 9.83 1.46 -17.87
C ARG A 320 8.89 2.66 -17.85
N GLU A 321 9.33 3.77 -17.26
CA GLU A 321 8.58 5.03 -17.15
C GLU A 321 8.74 5.94 -18.37
N ILE A 322 9.57 5.57 -19.36
CA ILE A 322 9.74 6.34 -20.59
C ILE A 322 8.44 6.36 -21.42
N LYS A 323 8.12 7.55 -21.93
CA LYS A 323 6.98 7.83 -22.82
C LYS A 323 7.45 8.27 -24.22
N THR A 324 8.70 8.74 -24.30
CA THR A 324 9.32 9.25 -25.53
C THR A 324 10.04 8.15 -26.29
N TYR A 325 9.88 8.13 -27.61
CA TYR A 325 10.62 7.26 -28.51
C TYR A 325 11.41 8.08 -29.51
N ILE A 326 12.71 7.81 -29.64
CA ILE A 326 13.61 8.38 -30.65
C ILE A 326 14.30 7.21 -31.37
N PRO A 327 14.25 7.14 -32.72
CA PRO A 327 14.93 6.11 -33.48
C PRO A 327 16.42 6.01 -33.14
N ILE A 328 16.94 4.79 -33.07
CA ILE A 328 18.35 4.55 -32.69
C ILE A 328 19.36 5.27 -33.60
N THR A 329 19.05 5.40 -34.88
CA THR A 329 19.89 6.10 -35.86
C THR A 329 19.99 7.59 -35.54
N GLU A 330 18.86 8.20 -35.18
CA GLU A 330 18.79 9.62 -34.79
C GLU A 330 19.51 9.86 -33.46
N VAL A 331 19.33 8.98 -32.47
CA VAL A 331 20.08 9.05 -31.20
C VAL A 331 21.58 8.89 -31.44
N ALA A 332 22.00 7.99 -32.33
CA ALA A 332 23.41 7.79 -32.65
C ALA A 332 24.02 9.01 -33.36
N GLU A 333 23.29 9.64 -34.28
CA GLU A 333 23.70 10.90 -34.93
C GLU A 333 23.88 12.02 -33.90
N ILE A 334 22.88 12.25 -33.04
CA ILE A 334 22.93 13.28 -32.00
C ILE A 334 24.08 13.03 -31.01
N LEU A 335 24.25 11.80 -30.54
CA LEU A 335 25.38 11.48 -29.66
C LEU A 335 26.73 11.65 -30.37
N GLY A 336 26.81 11.34 -31.67
CA GLY A 336 28.03 11.52 -32.48
C GLY A 336 28.48 12.98 -32.56
N ASP A 337 27.55 13.93 -32.62
CA ASP A 337 27.84 15.37 -32.60
C ASP A 337 28.39 15.85 -31.24
N TYR A 338 28.07 15.14 -30.16
CA TYR A 338 28.52 15.47 -28.80
C TYR A 338 29.77 14.70 -28.40
N LEU A 339 29.96 13.49 -28.94
CA LEU A 339 31.00 12.54 -28.57
C LEU A 339 31.82 12.12 -29.82
N PRO A 340 32.56 13.05 -30.45
CA PRO A 340 33.18 12.81 -31.77
C PRO A 340 34.20 11.67 -31.77
N ASP A 341 34.90 11.46 -30.65
CA ASP A 341 35.93 10.42 -30.53
C ASP A 341 35.36 8.99 -30.55
N THR A 342 34.07 8.82 -30.21
CA THR A 342 33.40 7.51 -30.18
C THR A 342 32.33 7.36 -31.26
N ALA A 343 32.14 8.37 -32.12
CA ALA A 343 31.03 8.47 -33.07
C ALA A 343 30.83 7.22 -33.94
N SER A 344 31.91 6.56 -34.39
CA SER A 344 31.83 5.35 -35.21
C SER A 344 31.33 4.10 -34.49
N GLU A 345 31.34 4.09 -33.16
CA GLU A 345 30.99 2.92 -32.33
C GLU A 345 29.64 3.06 -31.61
N ILE A 346 29.11 4.29 -31.49
CA ILE A 346 27.90 4.62 -30.72
C ILE A 346 26.70 3.75 -31.12
N GLU A 347 26.40 3.67 -32.42
CA GLU A 347 25.23 2.90 -32.89
C GLU A 347 25.36 1.41 -32.51
N SER A 348 26.57 0.85 -32.61
CA SER A 348 26.84 -0.54 -32.23
C SER A 348 26.67 -0.75 -30.72
N LEU A 349 27.18 0.17 -29.90
CA LEU A 349 27.05 0.12 -28.44
C LEU A 349 25.58 0.22 -28.00
N LEU A 350 24.82 1.15 -28.60
CA LEU A 350 23.38 1.28 -28.34
C LEU A 350 22.63 -0.01 -28.70
N LYS A 351 22.88 -0.59 -29.89
CA LYS A 351 22.24 -1.85 -30.30
C LYS A 351 22.55 -2.99 -29.35
N GLN A 352 23.80 -3.08 -28.88
CA GLN A 352 24.21 -4.12 -27.94
C GLN A 352 23.47 -3.99 -26.60
N GLU A 353 23.37 -2.78 -26.04
CA GLU A 353 22.67 -2.56 -24.77
C GLU A 353 21.16 -2.78 -24.91
N ILE A 354 20.54 -2.33 -26.01
CA ILE A 354 19.11 -2.54 -26.28
C ILE A 354 18.80 -4.02 -26.43
N SER A 355 19.64 -4.79 -27.14
CA SER A 355 19.43 -6.24 -27.31
C SER A 355 19.43 -6.97 -25.97
N LYS A 356 20.32 -6.61 -25.04
CA LYS A 356 20.33 -7.17 -23.67
C LYS A 356 19.04 -6.85 -22.91
N LEU A 357 18.53 -5.62 -23.06
CA LEU A 357 17.27 -5.20 -22.42
C LEU A 357 16.07 -5.98 -22.99
N GLU A 358 16.03 -6.20 -24.31
CA GLU A 358 14.97 -7.00 -24.94
C GLU A 358 14.96 -8.45 -24.45
N GLU A 359 16.13 -9.09 -24.31
CA GLU A 359 16.25 -10.44 -23.75
C GLU A 359 15.74 -10.52 -22.31
N GLN A 360 16.09 -9.53 -21.47
CA GLN A 360 15.62 -9.46 -20.08
C GLN A 360 14.11 -9.26 -20.00
N LEU A 361 13.55 -8.38 -20.83
CA LEU A 361 12.10 -8.14 -20.91
C LEU A 361 11.34 -9.39 -21.36
N LEU A 362 11.84 -10.11 -22.37
CA LEU A 362 11.21 -11.33 -22.86
C LEU A 362 11.22 -12.44 -21.80
N ALA A 363 12.35 -12.61 -21.10
CA ALA A 363 12.46 -13.58 -20.02
C ALA A 363 11.46 -13.26 -18.88
N PHE A 364 11.35 -11.99 -18.50
CA PHE A 364 10.41 -11.55 -17.46
C PHE A 364 8.95 -11.72 -17.90
N HIS A 365 8.61 -11.31 -19.13
CA HIS A 365 7.26 -11.49 -19.69
C HIS A 365 6.81 -12.95 -19.62
N ASN A 366 7.67 -13.89 -20.03
CA ASN A 366 7.35 -15.32 -19.99
C ASN A 366 7.12 -15.84 -18.56
N GLN A 367 7.79 -15.27 -17.55
CA GLN A 367 7.59 -15.66 -16.14
C GLN A 367 6.23 -15.20 -15.60
N ILE A 368 5.77 -14.00 -15.99
CA ILE A 368 4.54 -13.41 -15.44
C ILE A 368 3.30 -13.65 -16.29
N GLN A 369 3.46 -14.18 -17.51
CA GLN A 369 2.37 -14.40 -18.46
C GLN A 369 1.17 -15.17 -17.85
N PRO A 370 1.36 -16.27 -17.08
CA PRO A 370 0.23 -16.98 -16.48
C PRO A 370 -0.61 -16.08 -15.55
N THR A 371 0.04 -15.23 -14.76
CA THR A 371 -0.63 -14.29 -13.85
C THR A 371 -1.42 -13.22 -14.61
N LEU A 372 -0.86 -12.72 -15.73
CA LEU A 372 -1.56 -11.76 -16.58
C LEU A 372 -2.80 -12.37 -17.25
N GLU A 373 -2.75 -13.65 -17.61
CA GLU A 373 -3.88 -14.38 -18.19
C GLU A 373 -5.01 -14.59 -17.17
N ILE A 374 -4.67 -14.93 -15.92
CA ILE A 374 -5.66 -15.05 -14.83
C ILE A 374 -6.35 -13.70 -14.58
N SER A 375 -5.57 -12.61 -14.49
CA SER A 375 -6.12 -11.27 -14.30
C SER A 375 -7.10 -10.87 -15.40
N LYS A 376 -6.77 -11.18 -16.67
CA LYS A 376 -7.65 -10.92 -17.82
C LYS A 376 -8.90 -11.79 -17.86
N ALA A 377 -8.89 -12.95 -17.21
CA ALA A 377 -10.03 -13.85 -17.15
C ALA A 377 -11.08 -13.44 -16.11
N SER A 378 -10.74 -12.54 -15.18
CA SER A 378 -11.67 -12.02 -14.19
C SER A 378 -12.79 -11.18 -14.83
N THR A 379 -14.02 -11.45 -14.43
CA THR A 379 -15.26 -10.79 -14.88
C THR A 379 -16.16 -10.50 -13.67
N GLU A 380 -17.25 -9.74 -13.86
CA GLU A 380 -18.24 -9.53 -12.79
C GLU A 380 -18.85 -10.83 -12.27
N GLU A 381 -18.93 -11.87 -13.10
CA GLU A 381 -19.48 -13.19 -12.74
C GLU A 381 -18.45 -14.14 -12.14
N LYS A 382 -17.15 -13.92 -12.40
CA LYS A 382 -16.04 -14.77 -11.95
C LYS A 382 -14.84 -13.93 -11.59
N MET A 383 -14.58 -13.79 -10.30
CA MET A 383 -13.45 -13.05 -9.78
C MET A 383 -12.38 -14.00 -9.25
N TYR A 384 -11.16 -13.86 -9.78
CA TYR A 384 -9.97 -14.49 -9.23
C TYR A 384 -9.26 -13.49 -8.33
N LEU A 385 -9.05 -13.89 -7.07
CA LEU A 385 -8.39 -13.07 -6.05
C LEU A 385 -7.08 -13.74 -5.62
N ALA A 386 -6.19 -12.96 -5.03
CA ALA A 386 -5.01 -13.48 -4.35
C ALA A 386 -5.43 -14.36 -3.15
N ASP A 387 -4.56 -15.27 -2.72
CA ASP A 387 -4.89 -16.34 -1.76
C ASP A 387 -5.61 -15.85 -0.50
N GLU A 388 -5.12 -14.78 0.12
CA GLU A 388 -5.73 -14.21 1.34
C GLU A 388 -7.19 -13.78 1.10
N ASP A 389 -7.43 -13.04 0.02
CA ASP A 389 -8.75 -12.48 -0.31
C ASP A 389 -9.69 -13.55 -0.85
N ALA A 390 -9.19 -14.48 -1.67
CA ALA A 390 -9.96 -15.57 -2.25
C ALA A 390 -10.61 -16.41 -1.15
N PHE A 391 -9.87 -16.70 -0.08
CA PHE A 391 -10.39 -17.45 1.07
C PHE A 391 -11.30 -16.60 1.95
N LEU A 392 -10.90 -15.36 2.27
CA LEU A 392 -11.64 -14.49 3.17
C LEU A 392 -13.04 -14.14 2.63
N TYR A 393 -13.15 -13.88 1.32
CA TYR A 393 -14.39 -13.46 0.66
C TYR A 393 -15.11 -14.58 -0.10
N PHE A 394 -14.65 -15.83 0.01
CA PHE A 394 -15.27 -16.97 -0.66
C PHE A 394 -16.80 -17.01 -0.45
N ASP A 395 -17.56 -16.95 -1.53
CA ASP A 395 -19.03 -16.87 -1.51
C ASP A 395 -19.73 -18.04 -2.24
N SER A 396 -18.94 -19.00 -2.75
CA SER A 396 -19.36 -20.14 -3.58
C SER A 396 -20.01 -19.82 -4.93
N ASN A 397 -20.09 -18.55 -5.31
CA ASN A 397 -20.79 -18.11 -6.52
C ASN A 397 -19.87 -17.30 -7.44
N THR A 398 -19.36 -16.16 -6.94
CA THR A 398 -18.61 -15.18 -7.72
C THR A 398 -17.10 -15.34 -7.58
N ILE A 399 -16.64 -15.72 -6.38
CA ILE A 399 -15.21 -15.91 -6.11
C ILE A 399 -14.79 -17.31 -6.55
N VAL A 400 -13.93 -17.38 -7.56
CA VAL A 400 -13.40 -18.62 -8.12
C VAL A 400 -12.00 -18.86 -7.57
N LEU A 401 -11.76 -20.06 -7.05
CA LEU A 401 -10.43 -20.48 -6.62
C LEU A 401 -9.64 -21.00 -7.82
N THR A 402 -8.36 -20.66 -7.88
CA THR A 402 -7.42 -21.26 -8.84
C THR A 402 -7.17 -22.73 -8.49
N ASP A 403 -6.64 -23.51 -9.43
CA ASP A 403 -6.29 -24.92 -9.19
C ASP A 403 -5.31 -25.08 -8.01
N GLU A 404 -4.38 -24.13 -7.84
CA GLU A 404 -3.42 -24.10 -6.74
C GLU A 404 -4.08 -23.79 -5.39
N GLN A 405 -4.99 -22.82 -5.35
CA GLN A 405 -5.77 -22.49 -4.15
C GLN A 405 -6.68 -23.66 -3.75
N GLU A 406 -7.30 -24.30 -4.74
CA GLU A 406 -8.17 -25.45 -4.57
C GLU A 406 -7.37 -26.66 -4.05
N LEU A 407 -6.18 -26.92 -4.62
CA LEU A 407 -5.25 -27.93 -4.13
C LEU A 407 -4.82 -27.65 -2.69
N THR A 408 -4.53 -26.39 -2.35
CA THR A 408 -4.15 -25.97 -0.99
C THR A 408 -5.27 -26.25 0.02
N LEU A 409 -6.53 -25.91 -0.30
CA LEU A 409 -7.68 -26.21 0.55
C LEU A 409 -7.88 -27.72 0.73
N LYS A 410 -7.77 -28.50 -0.36
CA LYS A 410 -7.88 -29.96 -0.30
C LYS A 410 -6.78 -30.57 0.56
N ALA A 411 -5.53 -30.10 0.44
CA ALA A 411 -4.40 -30.55 1.24
C ALA A 411 -4.63 -30.28 2.73
N ILE A 412 -5.15 -29.11 3.08
CA ILE A 412 -5.45 -28.75 4.46
C ILE A 412 -6.63 -29.55 5.02
N ALA A 413 -7.68 -29.76 4.22
CA ALA A 413 -8.78 -30.67 4.57
C ALA A 413 -8.26 -32.09 4.84
N TYR A 414 -7.34 -32.60 4.02
CA TYR A 414 -6.71 -33.90 4.23
C TYR A 414 -5.89 -33.95 5.52
N SER A 415 -5.09 -32.93 5.81
CA SER A 415 -4.32 -32.82 7.05
C SER A 415 -5.21 -32.80 8.29
N ILE A 416 -6.30 -32.04 8.27
CA ILE A 416 -7.29 -32.00 9.35
C ILE A 416 -7.98 -33.35 9.50
N LYS A 417 -8.44 -33.97 8.42
CA LYS A 417 -9.09 -35.29 8.47
C LYS A 417 -8.15 -36.37 8.96
N THR A 418 -6.90 -36.36 8.53
CA THR A 418 -5.88 -37.31 9.00
C THR A 418 -5.64 -37.12 10.50
N PHE A 419 -5.57 -35.87 10.97
CA PHE A 419 -5.45 -35.57 12.40
C PHE A 419 -6.68 -36.03 13.19
N LEU A 420 -7.89 -35.81 12.68
CA LEU A 420 -9.13 -36.29 13.29
C LEU A 420 -9.24 -37.82 13.25
N ASN A 421 -8.79 -38.51 12.21
CA ASN A 421 -8.82 -39.97 12.18
C ASN A 421 -7.81 -40.60 13.15
N ARG A 422 -6.75 -39.86 13.52
CA ARG A 422 -5.88 -40.21 14.66
C ARG A 422 -6.60 -40.11 16.02
N GLU A 423 -7.85 -39.63 16.09
CA GLU A 423 -8.76 -39.77 17.26
C GLU A 423 -8.94 -41.24 17.72
N GLY A 424 -8.44 -42.23 16.96
CA GLY A 424 -8.36 -43.62 17.40
C GLY A 424 -7.43 -43.89 18.60
N GLU A 425 -6.43 -43.06 18.87
CA GLU A 425 -5.37 -43.36 19.85
C GLU A 425 -5.06 -42.19 20.81
N GLY A 426 -5.10 -42.44 22.13
CA GLY A 426 -4.51 -41.56 23.16
C GLY A 426 -5.32 -40.34 23.65
N VAL A 427 -4.60 -39.36 24.20
CA VAL A 427 -5.11 -38.18 24.95
C VAL A 427 -5.97 -37.24 24.08
N LEU A 428 -5.70 -37.17 22.77
CA LEU A 428 -6.42 -36.31 21.81
C LEU A 428 -7.89 -36.72 21.64
N LYS A 429 -8.21 -38.02 21.74
CA LYS A 429 -9.60 -38.51 21.68
C LYS A 429 -10.44 -37.97 22.84
N GLY A 430 -9.89 -37.99 24.05
CA GLY A 430 -10.55 -37.44 25.24
C GLY A 430 -10.76 -35.93 25.14
N PHE A 431 -9.82 -35.23 24.49
CA PHE A 431 -9.89 -33.78 24.29
C PHE A 431 -10.98 -33.36 23.29
N LEU A 432 -11.13 -34.06 22.17
CA LEU A 432 -12.10 -33.72 21.11
C LEU A 432 -13.49 -34.35 21.32
N SER A 433 -13.65 -35.26 22.28
CA SER A 433 -14.94 -35.91 22.59
C SER A 433 -15.75 -35.20 23.69
N VAL A 434 -15.35 -33.99 24.08
CA VAL A 434 -16.06 -33.18 25.08
C VAL A 434 -17.34 -32.56 24.49
N PRO A 435 -18.31 -32.13 25.33
CA PRO A 435 -19.50 -31.42 24.87
C PRO A 435 -19.15 -30.18 24.02
N LEU A 436 -20.04 -29.84 23.09
CA LEU A 436 -19.84 -28.75 22.12
C LEU A 436 -19.52 -27.42 22.79
N GLU A 437 -20.19 -27.10 23.90
CA GLU A 437 -19.98 -25.89 24.69
C GLU A 437 -18.54 -25.82 25.22
N LYS A 438 -17.99 -26.97 25.63
CA LYS A 438 -16.60 -27.06 26.08
C LYS A 438 -15.62 -26.95 24.91
N LEU A 439 -15.94 -27.47 23.73
CA LEU A 439 -15.14 -27.27 22.52
C LEU A 439 -15.08 -25.78 22.13
N LYS A 440 -16.22 -25.08 22.17
CA LYS A 440 -16.30 -23.64 21.88
C LYS A 440 -15.49 -22.79 22.87
N LEU A 441 -15.55 -23.12 24.16
CA LEU A 441 -14.71 -22.47 25.19
C LEU A 441 -13.21 -22.67 24.93
N ILE A 442 -12.79 -23.91 24.64
CA ILE A 442 -11.39 -24.23 24.32
C ILE A 442 -10.94 -23.48 23.06
N LEU A 443 -11.79 -23.45 22.03
CA LEU A 443 -11.52 -22.72 20.79
C LEU A 443 -11.26 -21.24 21.07
N ALA A 444 -12.11 -20.58 21.85
CA ALA A 444 -11.94 -19.18 22.22
C ALA A 444 -10.63 -18.92 22.97
N ALA A 445 -10.28 -19.77 23.93
CA ALA A 445 -9.02 -19.68 24.66
C ALA A 445 -7.80 -19.82 23.72
N PHE A 446 -7.82 -20.77 22.78
CA PHE A 446 -6.74 -20.92 21.79
C PHE A 446 -6.61 -19.69 20.88
N VAL A 447 -7.73 -19.20 20.34
CA VAL A 447 -7.74 -18.02 19.45
C VAL A 447 -7.11 -16.81 20.14
N TYR A 448 -7.47 -16.58 21.41
CA TYR A 448 -7.01 -15.40 22.14
C TYR A 448 -5.62 -15.59 22.79
N GLU A 449 -5.45 -16.58 23.66
CA GLU A 449 -4.25 -16.72 24.48
C GLU A 449 -3.03 -17.19 23.68
N LYS A 450 -3.26 -18.05 22.67
CA LYS A 450 -2.17 -18.69 21.91
C LYS A 450 -1.90 -18.00 20.58
N TYR A 451 -2.94 -17.62 19.87
CA TYR A 451 -2.84 -17.01 18.54
C TYR A 451 -2.91 -15.49 18.55
N ASN A 452 -3.35 -14.87 19.65
CA ASN A 452 -3.59 -13.43 19.77
C ASN A 452 -4.41 -12.86 18.58
N MET A 453 -5.37 -13.65 18.09
CA MET A 453 -6.15 -13.31 16.92
C MET A 453 -7.45 -12.63 17.35
N ILE A 454 -7.70 -11.44 16.82
CA ILE A 454 -8.95 -10.70 17.00
C ILE A 454 -9.83 -10.98 15.79
N LEU A 455 -11.09 -11.34 16.04
CA LEU A 455 -12.08 -11.64 15.01
C LEU A 455 -13.24 -10.63 15.06
N THR A 456 -14.00 -10.55 13.98
CA THR A 456 -15.23 -9.75 13.94
C THR A 456 -16.32 -10.32 14.86
N GLU A 457 -17.23 -9.45 15.30
CA GLU A 457 -18.40 -9.89 16.08
C GLU A 457 -19.26 -10.89 15.27
N LEU A 458 -19.34 -10.74 13.95
CA LEU A 458 -20.03 -11.68 13.07
C LEU A 458 -19.37 -13.06 13.06
N ALA A 459 -18.03 -13.11 13.09
CA ALA A 459 -17.28 -14.36 13.18
C ALA A 459 -17.65 -15.15 14.44
N TRP A 460 -17.59 -14.49 15.60
CA TRP A 460 -17.97 -15.12 16.87
C TRP A 460 -19.43 -15.52 16.92
N GLN A 461 -20.34 -14.69 16.41
CA GLN A 461 -21.77 -14.98 16.38
C GLN A 461 -22.12 -16.23 15.55
N TRP A 462 -21.47 -16.48 14.41
CA TRP A 462 -21.79 -17.68 13.64
C TRP A 462 -21.20 -18.93 14.30
N ILE A 463 -20.04 -18.84 14.96
CA ILE A 463 -19.45 -19.94 15.74
C ILE A 463 -20.37 -20.28 16.91
N ASP A 464 -20.89 -19.27 17.60
CA ASP A 464 -21.82 -19.44 18.72
C ASP A 464 -23.12 -20.11 18.28
N LYS A 465 -23.71 -19.66 17.15
CA LYS A 465 -24.95 -20.21 16.59
C LYS A 465 -24.80 -21.57 15.91
N THR A 466 -23.58 -22.07 15.71
CA THR A 466 -23.37 -23.37 15.06
C THR A 466 -23.62 -24.51 16.05
N ASP A 467 -24.54 -25.41 15.68
CA ASP A 467 -24.82 -26.66 16.41
C ASP A 467 -24.05 -27.87 15.86
N ASP A 468 -23.27 -27.68 14.79
CA ASP A 468 -22.45 -28.72 14.17
C ASP A 468 -21.10 -28.86 14.89
N PRO A 469 -20.86 -29.94 15.65
CA PRO A 469 -19.60 -30.16 16.34
C PRO A 469 -18.43 -30.34 15.38
N GLN A 470 -18.68 -30.84 14.16
CA GLN A 470 -17.64 -31.08 13.18
C GLN A 470 -17.02 -29.77 12.70
N MET A 471 -17.81 -28.69 12.56
CA MET A 471 -17.28 -27.37 12.23
C MET A 471 -16.34 -26.84 13.32
N VAL A 472 -16.77 -26.91 14.59
CA VAL A 472 -15.94 -26.44 15.73
C VAL A 472 -14.67 -27.27 15.87
N LYS A 473 -14.76 -28.60 15.70
CA LYS A 473 -13.61 -29.50 15.65
C LYS A 473 -12.64 -29.15 14.52
N THR A 474 -13.17 -28.84 13.33
CA THR A 474 -12.35 -28.46 12.16
C THR A 474 -11.53 -27.21 12.46
N LEU A 475 -12.15 -26.17 13.03
CA LEU A 475 -11.45 -24.94 13.44
C LEU A 475 -10.39 -25.22 14.52
N LEU A 476 -10.76 -25.99 15.56
CA LEU A 476 -9.86 -26.29 16.68
C LEU A 476 -8.66 -27.13 16.22
N VAL A 477 -8.88 -28.15 15.40
CA VAL A 477 -7.79 -28.98 14.85
C VAL A 477 -6.88 -28.16 13.95
N LYS A 478 -7.40 -27.20 13.19
CA LYS A 478 -6.53 -26.29 12.43
C LYS A 478 -5.58 -25.52 13.34
N LEU A 479 -6.08 -24.99 14.46
CA LEU A 479 -5.23 -24.30 15.45
C LEU A 479 -4.22 -25.25 16.12
N ILE A 480 -4.59 -26.49 16.43
CA ILE A 480 -3.67 -27.46 17.03
C ILE A 480 -2.60 -27.88 16.02
N HIS A 481 -3.01 -28.16 14.78
CA HIS A 481 -2.11 -28.58 13.72
C HIS A 481 -1.09 -27.49 13.39
N ASP A 482 -1.53 -26.24 13.28
CA ASP A 482 -0.64 -25.12 12.98
C ASP A 482 0.35 -24.86 14.12
N ASP A 483 -0.07 -24.98 15.38
CA ASP A 483 0.83 -24.84 16.54
C ASP A 483 1.85 -26.00 16.57
N ALA A 484 1.40 -27.23 16.36
CA ALA A 484 2.25 -28.41 16.40
C ALA A 484 3.33 -28.44 15.29
N ASN A 485 3.11 -27.72 14.19
CA ASN A 485 4.03 -27.67 13.04
C ASN A 485 4.71 -26.29 12.88
N ASP A 486 4.62 -25.41 13.88
CA ASP A 486 5.20 -24.06 13.85
C ASP A 486 4.73 -23.19 12.65
N LEU A 487 3.47 -23.33 12.28
CA LEU A 487 2.84 -22.63 11.15
C LEU A 487 2.10 -21.36 11.58
N ILE A 488 2.29 -20.91 12.82
CA ILE A 488 1.64 -19.73 13.39
C ILE A 488 2.03 -18.47 12.60
N HIS A 489 3.29 -18.34 12.21
CA HIS A 489 3.80 -17.14 11.52
C HIS A 489 3.90 -17.30 9.99
N VAL A 490 3.52 -18.46 9.45
CA VAL A 490 3.50 -18.68 7.99
C VAL A 490 2.28 -17.96 7.41
N LYS A 491 2.51 -16.95 6.55
CA LYS A 491 1.47 -16.04 6.03
C LYS A 491 0.29 -16.80 5.42
N SER A 492 0.52 -17.73 4.50
CA SER A 492 -0.55 -18.53 3.86
C SER A 492 -1.41 -19.32 4.86
N HIS A 493 -0.80 -19.86 5.93
CA HIS A 493 -1.53 -20.54 6.99
C HIS A 493 -2.30 -19.57 7.89
N SER A 494 -1.71 -18.39 8.17
CA SER A 494 -2.36 -17.34 8.94
C SER A 494 -3.59 -16.77 8.24
N ASP A 495 -3.45 -16.47 6.96
CA ASP A 495 -4.50 -15.91 6.12
C ASP A 495 -5.67 -16.89 6.01
N LEU A 496 -5.38 -18.17 5.72
CA LEU A 496 -6.40 -19.19 5.68
C LEU A 496 -7.05 -19.43 7.05
N ARG A 497 -6.28 -19.47 8.14
CA ARG A 497 -6.85 -19.58 9.50
C ARG A 497 -7.86 -18.46 9.71
N LYS A 498 -7.45 -17.20 9.55
CA LYS A 498 -8.34 -16.05 9.73
C LYS A 498 -9.58 -16.18 8.85
N ALA A 499 -9.41 -16.55 7.58
CA ALA A 499 -10.52 -16.77 6.65
C ALA A 499 -11.49 -17.87 7.12
N MET A 500 -11.01 -18.99 7.67
CA MET A 500 -11.88 -20.04 8.21
C MET A 500 -12.77 -19.54 9.36
N PHE A 501 -12.26 -18.67 10.22
CA PHE A 501 -13.03 -18.07 11.32
C PHE A 501 -13.95 -16.94 10.83
N GLU A 502 -13.50 -16.12 9.89
CA GLU A 502 -14.28 -14.98 9.37
C GLU A 502 -15.33 -15.38 8.32
N ASN A 503 -15.19 -16.57 7.72
CA ASN A 503 -16.03 -17.05 6.62
C ASN A 503 -16.53 -18.48 6.87
N LYS A 504 -17.80 -18.56 7.27
CA LYS A 504 -18.50 -19.84 7.50
C LYS A 504 -18.52 -20.74 6.26
N LEU A 505 -18.71 -20.18 5.06
CA LEU A 505 -18.84 -20.96 3.81
C LEU A 505 -17.53 -21.65 3.44
N LEU A 506 -16.40 -20.98 3.65
CA LEU A 506 -15.08 -21.58 3.44
C LEU A 506 -14.87 -22.79 4.36
N THR A 507 -15.19 -22.63 5.65
CA THR A 507 -15.09 -23.75 6.62
C THR A 507 -16.03 -24.89 6.25
N GLN A 508 -17.25 -24.60 5.78
CA GLN A 508 -18.16 -25.64 5.26
C GLN A 508 -17.60 -26.36 4.04
N LYS A 509 -16.94 -25.65 3.10
CA LYS A 509 -16.28 -26.24 1.93
C LYS A 509 -15.16 -27.20 2.37
N LEU A 510 -14.32 -26.79 3.32
CA LEU A 510 -13.30 -27.65 3.92
C LEU A 510 -13.91 -28.91 4.57
N THR A 511 -14.98 -28.77 5.34
CA THR A 511 -15.67 -29.92 5.94
C THR A 511 -16.26 -30.87 4.87
N LYS A 512 -16.78 -30.34 3.76
CA LYS A 512 -17.23 -31.16 2.61
C LYS A 512 -16.07 -31.94 1.99
N TYR A 513 -14.91 -31.33 1.80
CA TYR A 513 -13.71 -32.02 1.29
C TYR A 513 -13.24 -33.12 2.21
N MET A 514 -13.28 -32.88 3.52
CA MET A 514 -13.04 -33.95 4.49
C MET A 514 -14.05 -35.10 4.33
N GLY A 515 -15.29 -34.85 3.91
CA GLY A 515 -16.27 -35.89 3.63
C GLY A 515 -16.01 -36.70 2.35
N ASP A 516 -15.26 -36.15 1.38
CA ASP A 516 -15.12 -36.71 0.04
C ASP A 516 -13.96 -37.72 -0.04
N VAL A 517 -14.29 -38.99 -0.26
CA VAL A 517 -13.30 -40.08 -0.36
C VAL A 517 -12.36 -39.88 -1.56
N THR A 518 -12.87 -39.38 -2.68
CA THR A 518 -12.10 -39.19 -3.91
C THR A 518 -11.01 -38.15 -3.71
N ILE A 519 -11.36 -37.02 -3.09
CA ILE A 519 -10.41 -35.95 -2.76
C ILE A 519 -9.36 -36.46 -1.77
N MET A 520 -9.77 -37.21 -0.75
CA MET A 520 -8.83 -37.75 0.22
C MET A 520 -7.83 -38.73 -0.41
N GLU A 521 -8.27 -39.56 -1.35
CA GLU A 521 -7.39 -40.47 -2.09
C GLU A 521 -6.47 -39.74 -3.08
N GLU A 522 -6.98 -38.71 -3.76
CA GLU A 522 -6.22 -37.83 -4.64
C GLU A 522 -5.03 -37.22 -3.89
N ILE A 523 -5.30 -36.52 -2.77
CA ILE A 523 -4.25 -35.86 -1.97
C ILE A 523 -3.29 -36.86 -1.33
N ARG A 524 -3.78 -38.01 -0.88
CA ARG A 524 -2.92 -39.07 -0.33
C ARG A 524 -1.89 -39.56 -1.34
N LYS A 525 -2.24 -39.66 -2.62
CA LYS A 525 -1.29 -40.04 -3.68
C LYS A 525 -0.22 -38.97 -3.88
N TYR A 526 -0.58 -37.70 -3.85
CA TYR A 526 0.38 -36.59 -3.90
C TYR A 526 1.33 -36.60 -2.70
N ALA A 527 0.80 -36.74 -1.48
CA ALA A 527 1.62 -36.77 -0.26
C ALA A 527 2.66 -37.91 -0.27
N ASN A 528 2.29 -39.09 -0.77
CA ASN A 528 3.17 -40.26 -0.87
C ASN A 528 4.20 -40.19 -2.01
N GLN A 529 4.10 -39.21 -2.92
CA GLN A 529 5.07 -39.01 -4.02
C GLN A 529 6.18 -38.01 -3.66
N THR A 530 5.97 -37.24 -2.59
CA THR A 530 6.90 -36.22 -2.07
C THR A 530 7.72 -36.69 -0.85
N ASP A 531 7.40 -37.86 -0.30
CA ASP A 531 8.25 -38.64 0.62
C ASP A 531 9.19 -39.56 -0.18
#